data_AF-A0A1P8YJK8-F1
#
_entry.id   AF-A0A1P8YJK8-F1
#
_cell.length_a   1.000
_cell.length_b   1.000
_cell.length_c   1.000
_cell.angle_alpha   90.00
_cell.angle_beta   90.00
_cell.angle_gamma   90.00
#
_symmetry.space_group_name_H-M   'P 1'
#
loop_
_entity.id
_entity.type
_entity.pdbx_description
1 polymer ?
#
loop_
_entity_poly.entity_id
_entity_poly.type
_entity_poly.pdbx_seq_one_letter_code
_entity_poly.pdbx_strand_id
1 'polypeptide(L)'
;MPGPREWLLAALHSPVSRFLTHPLVASVLFVGGFYALYLGGIFGATLDSHGAHLLMNVHFILSGYLFYWVVIGIDPAPRNLQPITKLAMVFGSLPFHAFFGIALMSMGEVMGGWYYRALGLDWNADLIGDQRLGGGIAWATGEIPLVLVMLALLVQWSRSDEKTAKRVDRAADRDDDAELAAHNAMFAELARRDNEAGR
;
A
#
# COMPACT_ATOMS: atom_id res chain seq x y z
N MET A 1 23.02 21.35 -21.10
CA MET A 1 22.46 19.98 -21.12
C MET A 1 22.09 19.63 -19.69
N PRO A 2 20.86 19.15 -19.40
CA PRO A 2 20.52 18.66 -18.07
C PRO A 2 21.43 17.49 -17.70
N GLY A 3 21.95 17.47 -16.47
CA GLY A 3 22.74 16.36 -15.96
C GLY A 3 21.87 15.19 -15.49
N PRO A 4 22.48 14.07 -15.06
CA PRO A 4 21.76 12.87 -14.62
C PRO A 4 20.76 13.15 -13.49
N ARG A 5 21.10 14.08 -12.58
CA ARG A 5 20.23 14.51 -11.48
C ARG A 5 19.00 15.26 -11.99
N GLU A 6 19.16 16.19 -12.94
CA GLU A 6 18.03 16.92 -13.51
C GLU A 6 17.08 16.00 -14.27
N TRP A 7 17.60 14.99 -14.99
CA TRP A 7 16.77 13.97 -15.65
C TRP A 7 15.99 13.12 -14.65
N LEU A 8 16.64 12.70 -13.56
CA LEU A 8 15.99 11.93 -12.51
C LEU A 8 14.87 12.73 -11.84
N LEU A 9 15.14 14.00 -11.51
CA LEU A 9 14.14 14.90 -10.92
C LEU A 9 12.99 15.19 -11.90
N ALA A 10 13.28 15.38 -13.19
CA ALA A 10 12.25 15.56 -14.21
C ALA A 10 11.36 14.32 -14.36
N ALA A 11 11.95 13.12 -14.35
CA ALA A 11 11.22 11.87 -14.37
C ALA A 11 10.34 11.69 -13.11
N LEU A 12 10.89 11.99 -11.94
CA LEU A 12 10.17 11.92 -10.66
C LEU A 12 8.99 12.90 -10.61
N HIS A 13 9.11 14.10 -11.15
CA HIS A 13 8.02 15.11 -11.14
C HIS A 13 7.09 15.02 -12.36
N SER A 14 7.28 14.02 -13.22
CA SER A 14 6.44 13.80 -14.40
C SER A 14 4.97 13.53 -14.02
N PRO A 15 4.01 13.83 -14.92
CA PRO A 15 2.59 13.49 -14.68
C PRO A 15 2.39 11.98 -14.51
N VAL A 16 3.20 11.15 -15.18
CA VAL A 16 3.18 9.69 -15.03
C VAL A 16 3.58 9.27 -13.62
N SER A 17 4.68 9.80 -13.09
CA SER A 17 5.09 9.54 -11.70
C SER A 17 4.02 9.99 -10.71
N ARG A 18 3.43 11.18 -10.92
CA ARG A 18 2.29 11.64 -10.10
C ARG A 18 1.05 10.76 -10.23
N PHE A 19 0.79 10.12 -11.36
CA PHE A 19 -0.31 9.18 -11.47
C PHE A 19 -0.01 7.87 -10.73
N LEU A 20 1.15 7.26 -10.99
CA LEU A 20 1.56 5.99 -10.41
C LEU A 20 1.74 6.05 -8.88
N THR A 21 2.24 7.17 -8.37
CA THR A 21 2.41 7.39 -6.92
C THR A 21 1.12 7.83 -6.22
N HIS A 22 -0.02 7.87 -6.90
CA HIS A 22 -1.31 8.10 -6.25
C HIS A 22 -1.63 6.89 -5.34
N PRO A 23 -2.00 7.08 -4.05
CA PRO A 23 -2.21 6.00 -3.10
C PRO A 23 -3.07 4.86 -3.64
N LEU A 24 -4.23 5.19 -4.23
CA LEU A 24 -5.14 4.20 -4.80
C LEU A 24 -4.54 3.47 -6.01
N VAL A 25 -3.81 4.17 -6.87
CA VAL A 25 -3.21 3.57 -8.07
C VAL A 25 -2.10 2.61 -7.67
N ALA A 26 -1.21 3.02 -6.75
CA ALA A 26 -0.16 2.16 -6.21
C ALA A 26 -0.75 0.92 -5.52
N SER A 27 -1.77 1.08 -4.68
CA SER A 27 -2.43 -0.05 -4.01
C SER A 27 -3.11 -1.01 -5.00
N VAL A 28 -3.80 -0.49 -6.02
CA VAL A 28 -4.44 -1.31 -7.05
C VAL A 28 -3.41 -2.04 -7.92
N LEU A 29 -2.30 -1.40 -8.29
CA LEU A 29 -1.22 -2.07 -9.03
C LEU A 29 -0.56 -3.18 -8.20
N PHE A 30 -0.38 -2.94 -6.90
CA PHE A 30 0.22 -3.89 -5.98
C PHE A 30 -0.63 -5.15 -5.79
N VAL A 31 -1.91 -4.99 -5.50
CA VAL A 31 -2.84 -6.10 -5.20
C VAL A 31 -3.52 -6.64 -6.45
N GLY A 32 -4.04 -5.74 -7.29
CA GLY A 32 -4.91 -6.08 -8.42
C GLY A 32 -4.21 -6.89 -9.50
N GLY A 33 -2.87 -6.77 -9.61
CA GLY A 33 -2.05 -7.60 -10.48
C GLY A 33 -2.26 -9.10 -10.24
N PHE A 34 -2.35 -9.54 -8.98
CA PHE A 34 -2.62 -10.95 -8.64
C PHE A 34 -3.97 -11.42 -9.17
N TYR A 35 -5.02 -10.64 -8.95
CA TYR A 35 -6.37 -10.99 -9.37
C TYR A 35 -6.49 -11.02 -10.90
N ALA A 36 -5.95 -10.00 -11.58
CA ALA A 36 -5.95 -9.95 -13.04
C ALA A 36 -5.16 -11.12 -13.64
N LEU A 37 -4.00 -11.44 -13.07
CA LEU A 37 -3.11 -12.47 -13.60
C LEU A 37 -3.68 -13.88 -13.41
N TYR A 38 -4.06 -14.22 -12.18
CA TYR A 38 -4.44 -15.59 -11.81
C TYR A 38 -5.94 -15.84 -12.00
N LEU A 39 -6.81 -14.94 -11.53
CA LEU A 39 -8.26 -15.12 -11.66
C LEU A 39 -8.77 -14.70 -13.04
N GLY A 40 -8.08 -13.77 -13.72
CA GLY A 40 -8.38 -13.38 -15.09
C GLY A 40 -7.89 -14.36 -16.16
N GLY A 41 -7.21 -15.45 -15.76
CA GLY A 41 -6.78 -16.52 -16.67
C GLY A 41 -5.50 -16.25 -17.48
N ILE A 42 -4.88 -15.08 -17.31
CA ILE A 42 -3.64 -14.70 -18.03
C ILE A 42 -2.52 -15.71 -17.71
N PHE A 43 -2.33 -16.06 -16.43
CA PHE A 43 -1.36 -17.07 -16.01
C PHE A 43 -1.59 -18.40 -16.75
N GLY A 44 -2.84 -18.87 -16.74
CA GLY A 44 -3.27 -20.11 -17.40
C GLY A 44 -2.95 -20.13 -18.90
N ALA A 45 -3.08 -18.98 -19.57
CA ALA A 45 -2.91 -18.83 -21.01
C ALA A 45 -1.44 -18.65 -21.44
N THR A 46 -0.55 -18.25 -20.53
CA THR A 46 0.86 -17.93 -20.88
C THR A 46 1.88 -18.78 -20.12
N LEU A 47 1.45 -19.92 -19.58
CA LEU A 47 2.28 -20.81 -18.76
C LEU A 47 3.49 -21.39 -19.49
N ASP A 48 3.39 -21.61 -20.79
CA ASP A 48 4.47 -22.11 -21.66
C ASP A 48 5.42 -21.01 -22.13
N SER A 49 5.12 -19.74 -21.84
CA SER A 49 5.90 -18.59 -22.31
C SER A 49 6.87 -18.07 -21.25
N HIS A 50 8.17 -18.34 -21.44
CA HIS A 50 9.23 -17.79 -20.58
C HIS A 50 9.21 -16.25 -20.52
N GLY A 51 8.97 -15.59 -21.66
CA GLY A 51 8.88 -14.14 -21.72
C GLY A 51 7.72 -13.57 -20.90
N ALA A 52 6.57 -14.26 -20.90
CA ALA A 52 5.44 -13.87 -20.06
C ALA A 52 5.79 -13.98 -18.58
N HIS A 53 6.44 -15.07 -18.14
CA HIS A 53 6.91 -15.23 -16.76
C HIS A 53 7.89 -14.12 -16.35
N LEU A 54 8.82 -13.72 -17.23
CA LEU A 54 9.72 -12.59 -16.96
C LEU A 54 8.94 -11.28 -16.76
N LEU A 55 7.96 -11.00 -17.62
CA LEU A 55 7.12 -9.81 -17.50
C LEU A 55 6.27 -9.83 -16.22
N MET A 56 5.76 -10.98 -15.79
CA MET A 56 5.05 -11.13 -14.51
C MET A 56 5.97 -10.79 -13.33
N ASN A 57 7.18 -11.35 -13.31
CA ASN A 57 8.17 -11.06 -12.26
C ASN A 57 8.51 -9.56 -12.21
N VAL A 58 8.80 -8.96 -13.37
CA VAL A 58 9.07 -7.52 -13.48
C VAL A 58 7.88 -6.71 -12.97
N HIS A 59 6.65 -7.06 -13.35
CA HIS A 59 5.45 -6.38 -12.89
C HIS A 59 5.33 -6.41 -11.36
N PHE A 60 5.43 -7.58 -10.73
CA PHE A 60 5.28 -7.70 -9.27
C PHE A 60 6.42 -7.04 -8.49
N ILE A 61 7.66 -7.11 -8.99
CA ILE A 61 8.78 -6.40 -8.39
C ILE A 61 8.55 -4.89 -8.47
N LEU A 62 8.17 -4.37 -9.64
CA LEU A 62 7.96 -2.94 -9.83
C LEU A 62 6.73 -2.43 -9.07
N SER A 63 5.64 -3.19 -9.02
CA SER A 63 4.42 -2.80 -8.30
C SER A 63 4.65 -2.83 -6.79
N GLY A 64 5.31 -3.85 -6.26
CA GLY A 64 5.72 -3.94 -4.86
C GLY A 64 6.68 -2.83 -4.48
N TYR A 65 7.71 -2.58 -5.30
CA TYR A 65 8.63 -1.47 -5.10
C TYR A 65 7.91 -0.13 -5.08
N LEU A 66 7.05 0.15 -6.06
CA LEU A 66 6.25 1.37 -6.13
C LEU A 66 5.37 1.55 -4.88
N PHE A 67 4.69 0.50 -4.45
CA PHE A 67 3.84 0.54 -3.25
C PHE A 67 4.65 0.88 -2.00
N TYR A 68 5.74 0.14 -1.75
CA TYR A 68 6.59 0.39 -0.58
C TYR A 68 7.32 1.72 -0.66
N TRP A 69 7.70 2.17 -1.85
CA TRP A 69 8.26 3.50 -2.06
C TRP A 69 7.28 4.60 -1.63
N VAL A 70 6.02 4.51 -2.04
CA VAL A 70 4.96 5.47 -1.65
C VAL A 70 4.65 5.39 -0.15
N VAL A 71 4.60 4.18 0.41
CA VAL A 71 4.26 3.95 1.83
C VAL A 71 5.39 4.38 2.77
N ILE A 72 6.61 3.91 2.53
CA ILE A 72 7.77 4.20 3.37
C ILE A 72 8.17 5.66 3.20
N GLY A 73 8.30 6.14 1.96
CA GLY A 73 8.53 7.55 1.64
C GLY A 73 9.85 8.11 2.18
N ILE A 74 10.92 7.30 2.21
CA ILE A 74 12.29 7.76 2.54
C ILE A 74 12.86 8.59 1.38
N ASP A 75 12.57 8.21 0.14
CA ASP A 75 13.05 8.91 -1.05
C ASP A 75 12.11 10.05 -1.47
N PRO A 76 12.60 11.04 -2.25
CA PRO A 76 11.78 12.15 -2.74
C PRO A 76 10.59 11.66 -3.57
N ALA A 77 9.41 11.61 -2.94
CA ALA A 77 8.17 11.25 -3.60
C ALA A 77 7.44 12.52 -4.10
N PRO A 78 6.72 12.46 -5.24
CA PRO A 78 5.95 13.59 -5.76
C PRO A 78 4.83 14.06 -4.82
N ARG A 79 4.43 13.19 -3.87
CA ARG A 79 3.43 13.48 -2.85
C ARG A 79 3.99 13.15 -1.48
N ASN A 80 3.84 14.09 -0.55
CA ASN A 80 4.04 13.83 0.87
C ASN A 80 2.72 13.33 1.47
N LEU A 81 2.67 12.06 1.85
CA LEU A 81 1.46 11.44 2.39
C LEU A 81 1.42 11.56 3.91
N GLN A 82 0.23 11.85 4.44
CA GLN A 82 0.01 11.84 5.89
C GLN A 82 0.20 10.41 6.44
N PRO A 83 0.68 10.26 7.70
CA PRO A 83 0.87 8.95 8.32
C PRO A 83 -0.38 8.05 8.25
N ILE A 84 -1.56 8.63 8.49
CA ILE A 84 -2.84 7.91 8.41
C ILE A 84 -3.13 7.37 7.00
N THR A 85 -2.76 8.10 5.95
CA THR A 85 -2.92 7.64 4.56
C THR A 85 -2.02 6.45 4.28
N LYS A 86 -0.75 6.50 4.71
CA LYS A 86 0.20 5.40 4.57
C LYS A 86 -0.30 4.15 5.32
N LEU A 87 -0.81 4.34 6.54
CA LEU A 87 -1.41 3.28 7.34
C LEU A 87 -2.62 2.66 6.64
N ALA A 88 -3.53 3.49 6.13
CA ALA A 88 -4.71 3.06 5.39
C ALA A 88 -4.36 2.29 4.11
N MET A 89 -3.29 2.67 3.40
CA MET A 89 -2.81 1.91 2.24
C MET A 89 -2.39 0.49 2.61
N VAL A 90 -1.52 0.34 3.61
CA VAL A 90 -1.04 -0.97 4.06
C VAL A 90 -2.21 -1.78 4.61
N PHE A 91 -3.02 -1.19 5.49
CA PHE A 91 -4.14 -1.87 6.14
C PHE A 91 -5.18 -2.29 5.13
N GLY A 92 -5.50 -1.41 4.19
CA GLY A 92 -6.42 -1.68 3.10
C GLY A 92 -5.91 -2.79 2.20
N SER A 93 -4.60 -2.91 1.96
CA SER A 93 -4.01 -3.94 1.08
C SER A 93 -3.94 -5.34 1.69
N LEU A 94 -3.78 -5.44 3.03
CA LEU A 94 -3.67 -6.69 3.79
C LEU A 94 -4.80 -7.69 3.47
N PRO A 95 -6.09 -7.36 3.66
CA PRO A 95 -7.16 -8.34 3.45
C PRO A 95 -7.26 -8.83 2.02
N PHE A 96 -6.91 -8.01 1.02
CA PHE A 96 -6.91 -8.46 -0.38
C PHE A 96 -5.72 -9.37 -0.70
N HIS A 97 -4.53 -9.11 -0.15
CA HIS A 97 -3.41 -10.06 -0.26
C HIS A 97 -3.76 -11.39 0.40
N ALA A 98 -4.29 -11.32 1.62
CA ALA A 98 -4.69 -12.50 2.37
C ALA A 98 -5.75 -13.31 1.59
N PHE A 99 -6.79 -12.63 1.11
CA PHE A 99 -7.89 -13.28 0.41
C PHE A 99 -7.47 -13.88 -0.92
N PHE A 100 -6.48 -13.30 -1.62
CA PHE A 100 -5.93 -13.90 -2.83
C PHE A 100 -5.37 -15.31 -2.57
N GLY A 101 -4.54 -15.48 -1.53
CA GLY A 101 -4.00 -16.80 -1.18
C GLY A 101 -5.11 -17.80 -0.80
N ILE A 102 -6.11 -17.34 -0.03
CA ILE A 102 -7.28 -18.14 0.33
C ILE A 102 -8.07 -18.55 -0.93
N ALA A 103 -8.24 -17.64 -1.89
CA ALA A 103 -8.92 -17.94 -3.13
C ALA A 103 -8.22 -19.05 -3.91
N LEU A 104 -6.88 -19.02 -4.02
CA LEU A 104 -6.11 -20.08 -4.66
C LEU A 104 -6.24 -21.43 -3.95
N MET A 105 -6.21 -21.44 -2.61
CA MET A 105 -6.42 -22.64 -1.80
C MET A 105 -7.83 -23.22 -1.96
N SER A 106 -8.81 -22.35 -2.23
CA SER A 106 -10.23 -22.72 -2.31
C SER A 106 -10.67 -23.15 -3.71
N MET A 107 -9.83 -22.95 -4.74
CA MET A 107 -10.14 -23.40 -6.09
C MET A 107 -10.23 -24.92 -6.16
N GLY A 108 -11.23 -25.42 -6.90
CA GLY A 108 -11.37 -26.85 -7.22
C GLY A 108 -10.61 -27.29 -8.48
N GLU A 109 -10.20 -26.33 -9.31
CA GLU A 109 -9.49 -26.59 -10.56
C GLU A 109 -8.01 -26.21 -10.44
N VAL A 110 -7.17 -27.01 -11.09
CA VAL A 110 -5.72 -26.77 -11.17
C VAL A 110 -5.46 -25.69 -12.21
N MET A 111 -4.99 -24.53 -11.75
CA MET A 111 -4.49 -23.47 -12.63
C MET A 111 -3.37 -24.01 -13.49
N GLY A 112 -3.53 -23.93 -14.81
CA GLY A 112 -2.51 -24.43 -15.72
C GLY A 112 -2.42 -25.95 -15.81
N GLY A 113 -3.46 -26.68 -15.39
CA GLY A 113 -3.42 -28.14 -15.37
C GLY A 113 -3.07 -28.79 -16.71
N TRP A 114 -3.38 -28.14 -17.84
CA TRP A 114 -2.96 -28.61 -19.16
C TRP A 114 -1.43 -28.65 -19.32
N TYR A 115 -0.74 -27.64 -18.82
CA TYR A 115 0.70 -27.49 -18.90
C TYR A 115 1.39 -28.45 -17.94
N TYR A 116 1.01 -28.42 -16.66
CA TYR A 116 1.67 -29.23 -15.63
C TYR A 116 1.50 -30.74 -15.84
N ARG A 117 0.35 -31.19 -16.36
CA ARG A 117 0.15 -32.60 -16.71
C ARG A 117 0.97 -33.01 -17.94
N ALA A 118 1.15 -32.11 -18.91
CA ALA A 118 1.93 -32.40 -20.12
C ALA A 118 3.43 -32.60 -19.84
N LEU A 119 3.95 -32.07 -18.73
CA LEU A 119 5.34 -32.27 -18.33
C LEU A 119 5.66 -33.73 -17.92
N GLY A 120 4.65 -34.52 -17.54
CA GLY A 120 4.81 -35.93 -17.18
C GLY A 120 5.80 -36.15 -16.03
N LEU A 121 5.75 -35.30 -15.00
CA LEU A 121 6.68 -35.36 -13.86
C LEU A 121 6.17 -36.35 -12.80
N ASP A 122 7.06 -37.16 -12.25
CA ASP A 122 6.68 -38.23 -11.31
C ASP A 122 6.48 -37.74 -9.87
N TRP A 123 6.91 -36.52 -9.54
CA TRP A 123 6.95 -35.98 -8.18
C TRP A 123 5.83 -35.00 -7.83
N ASN A 124 5.00 -34.59 -8.81
CA ASN A 124 3.91 -33.61 -8.63
C ASN A 124 2.52 -34.23 -8.90
N ALA A 125 2.32 -35.48 -8.46
CA ALA A 125 1.10 -36.23 -8.73
C ALA A 125 -0.18 -35.56 -8.15
N ASP A 126 -0.06 -34.78 -7.07
CA ASP A 126 -1.16 -34.03 -6.45
C ASP A 126 -1.09 -32.52 -6.78
N LEU A 127 -1.40 -32.17 -8.03
CA LEU A 127 -1.36 -30.77 -8.48
C LEU A 127 -2.31 -29.84 -7.73
N ILE A 128 -3.44 -30.35 -7.23
CA ILE A 128 -4.38 -29.53 -6.46
C ILE A 128 -3.86 -29.31 -5.04
N GLY A 129 -3.22 -30.32 -4.44
CA GLY A 129 -2.46 -30.18 -3.20
C GLY A 129 -1.32 -29.18 -3.33
N ASP A 130 -0.55 -29.25 -4.42
CA ASP A 130 0.54 -28.30 -4.71
C ASP A 130 0.02 -26.87 -4.85
N GLN A 131 -1.11 -26.66 -5.54
CA GLN A 131 -1.74 -25.34 -5.64
C GLN A 131 -2.22 -24.81 -4.28
N ARG A 132 -2.79 -25.66 -3.44
CA ARG A 132 -3.19 -25.30 -2.07
C ARG A 132 -1.98 -24.92 -1.23
N LEU A 133 -0.91 -25.71 -1.29
CA LEU A 133 0.34 -25.41 -0.61
C LEU A 133 0.93 -24.08 -1.09
N GLY A 134 0.99 -23.87 -2.41
CA GLY A 134 1.45 -22.64 -3.04
C GLY A 134 0.62 -21.42 -2.61
N GLY A 135 -0.71 -21.55 -2.56
CA GLY A 135 -1.60 -20.52 -2.03
C GLY A 135 -1.32 -20.21 -0.57
N GLY A 136 -1.09 -21.24 0.26
CA GLY A 136 -0.73 -21.09 1.67
C GLY A 136 0.62 -20.39 1.89
N ILE A 137 1.62 -20.72 1.08
CA ILE A 137 2.94 -20.07 1.12
C ILE A 137 2.83 -18.60 0.68
N ALA A 138 2.10 -18.33 -0.41
CA ALA A 138 1.86 -16.98 -0.91
C ALA A 138 1.16 -16.12 0.15
N TRP A 139 0.14 -16.67 0.82
CA TRP A 139 -0.53 -16.05 1.95
C TRP A 139 0.45 -15.74 3.09
N ALA A 140 1.09 -16.76 3.66
CA ALA A 140 1.94 -16.59 4.85
C ALA A 140 3.11 -15.62 4.60
N THR A 141 3.74 -15.69 3.43
CA THR A 141 4.90 -14.87 3.09
C THR A 141 4.50 -13.44 2.73
N GLY A 142 3.36 -13.24 2.09
CA GLY A 142 2.88 -11.91 1.69
C GLY A 142 2.54 -11.01 2.87
N GLU A 143 2.01 -11.58 3.96
CA GLU A 143 1.60 -10.81 5.14
C GLU A 143 2.78 -10.30 5.98
N ILE A 144 3.89 -11.06 6.06
CA ILE A 144 5.03 -10.72 6.93
C ILE A 144 5.58 -9.31 6.62
N PRO A 145 5.94 -8.95 5.36
CA PRO A 145 6.42 -7.61 5.04
C PRO A 145 5.40 -6.51 5.32
N LEU A 146 4.11 -6.75 5.03
CA LEU A 146 3.05 -5.78 5.26
C LEU A 146 2.85 -5.50 6.76
N VAL A 147 2.83 -6.53 7.59
CA VAL A 147 2.73 -6.38 9.05
C VAL A 147 3.96 -5.67 9.62
N LEU A 148 5.17 -6.01 9.15
CA LEU A 148 6.39 -5.34 9.60
C LEU A 148 6.36 -3.83 9.27
N VAL A 149 5.98 -3.47 8.05
CA VAL A 149 5.87 -2.05 7.64
C VAL A 149 4.74 -1.35 8.38
N MET A 150 3.60 -2.02 8.59
CA MET A 150 2.48 -1.51 9.39
C MET A 150 2.95 -1.12 10.80
N LEU A 151 3.63 -2.04 11.49
CA LEU A 151 4.17 -1.80 12.84
C LEU A 151 5.18 -0.66 12.82
N ALA A 152 6.08 -0.62 11.84
CA ALA A 152 7.05 0.47 11.70
C ALA A 152 6.38 1.83 11.52
N LEU A 153 5.32 1.92 10.71
CA LEU A 153 4.56 3.16 10.51
C LEU A 153 3.80 3.58 11.77
N LEU A 154 3.17 2.65 12.48
CA LEU A 154 2.51 2.93 13.75
C LEU A 154 3.49 3.50 14.79
N VAL A 155 4.67 2.88 14.92
CA VAL A 155 5.72 3.37 15.82
C VAL A 155 6.24 4.75 15.39
N GLN A 156 6.47 4.96 14.08
CA GLN A 156 6.90 6.27 13.56
C GLN A 156 5.87 7.36 13.83
N TRP A 157 4.59 7.06 13.59
CA TRP A 157 3.50 7.99 13.81
C TRP A 157 3.33 8.33 15.28
N SER A 158 3.26 7.32 16.17
CA SER A 158 3.16 7.51 17.62
C SER A 158 4.28 8.41 18.17
N ARG A 159 5.54 8.18 17.72
CA ARG A 159 6.69 9.02 18.12
C ARG A 159 6.62 10.45 17.58
N SER A 160 6.03 10.64 16.40
CA SER A 160 5.86 11.97 15.79
C SER A 160 4.79 12.78 16.51
N ASP A 161 3.69 12.13 16.89
CA ASP A 161 2.59 12.77 17.61
C ASP A 161 3.02 13.17 19.02
N GLU A 162 3.76 12.31 19.74
CA GLU A 162 4.30 12.65 21.07
C GLU A 162 5.23 13.87 21.03
N LYS A 163 6.08 13.97 20.00
CA LYS A 163 6.94 15.15 19.80
C LYS A 163 6.14 16.41 19.50
N THR A 164 5.07 16.28 18.73
CA THR A 164 4.20 17.40 18.37
C THR A 164 3.42 17.88 19.57
N ALA A 165 2.83 16.97 20.36
CA ALA A 165 2.16 17.28 21.61
C ALA A 165 3.10 18.02 22.58
N LYS A 166 4.29 17.49 22.85
CA LYS A 166 5.30 18.17 23.71
C LYS A 166 5.71 19.56 23.21
N ARG A 167 5.69 19.80 21.89
CA ARG A 167 6.00 21.12 21.31
C ARG A 167 4.85 22.10 21.53
N VAL A 168 3.61 21.64 21.37
CA VAL A 168 2.39 22.42 21.61
C VAL A 168 2.28 22.76 23.10
N ASP A 169 2.43 21.79 24.00
CA ASP A 169 2.41 22.02 25.45
C ASP A 169 3.46 23.06 25.87
N ARG A 170 4.70 22.96 25.35
CA ARG A 170 5.77 23.95 25.61
C ARG A 170 5.51 25.34 25.03
N ALA A 171 4.70 25.44 23.99
CA ALA A 171 4.31 26.74 23.43
C ALA A 171 3.23 27.38 24.33
N ALA A 172 2.25 26.59 24.75
CA ALA A 172 1.19 26.98 25.67
C ALA A 172 1.74 27.44 27.03
N ASP A 173 2.71 26.70 27.60
CA ASP A 173 3.42 27.07 28.83
C ASP A 173 4.18 28.41 28.71
N ARG A 174 4.53 28.84 27.48
CA ARG A 174 5.29 30.08 27.25
C ARG A 174 4.40 31.28 26.99
N ASP A 175 3.19 31.08 26.49
CA ASP A 175 2.26 32.15 26.13
C ASP A 175 1.04 32.23 27.08
N ASP A 176 1.10 31.54 28.23
CA ASP A 176 0.03 31.47 29.24
C ASP A 176 -1.31 31.04 28.61
N ASP A 177 -1.28 30.01 27.77
CA ASP A 177 -2.46 29.48 27.08
C ASP A 177 -3.19 30.53 26.20
N ALA A 178 -2.46 31.48 25.62
CA ALA A 178 -3.04 32.59 24.85
C ALA A 178 -3.93 32.11 23.69
N GLU A 179 -3.56 31.00 23.02
CA GLU A 179 -4.34 30.40 21.94
C GLU A 179 -5.68 29.84 22.46
N LEU A 180 -5.68 29.15 23.60
CA LEU A 180 -6.90 28.66 24.25
C LEU A 180 -7.79 29.80 24.72
N ALA A 181 -7.21 30.86 25.28
CA ALA A 181 -7.94 32.06 25.69
C ALA A 181 -8.62 32.75 24.50
N ALA A 182 -7.91 32.92 23.38
CA ALA A 182 -8.46 33.48 22.15
C ALA A 182 -9.57 32.61 21.55
N HIS A 183 -9.40 31.29 21.57
CA HIS A 183 -10.40 30.34 21.09
C HIS A 183 -11.68 30.36 21.94
N ASN A 184 -11.54 30.40 23.26
CA ASN A 184 -12.68 30.54 24.18
C ASN A 184 -13.41 31.88 23.98
N ALA A 185 -12.68 32.97 23.75
CA ALA A 185 -13.28 34.29 23.47
C ALA A 185 -14.09 34.28 22.16
N MET A 186 -13.60 33.60 21.12
CA MET A 186 -14.32 33.45 19.85
C MET A 186 -15.63 32.65 20.01
N PHE A 187 -15.63 31.55 20.76
CA PHE A 187 -16.86 30.81 21.02
C PHE A 187 -17.87 31.58 21.87
N ALA A 188 -17.39 32.35 22.85
CA ALA A 188 -18.24 33.24 23.64
C ALA A 188 -18.92 34.29 22.74
N GLU A 189 -18.20 34.82 21.75
CA GLU A 189 -18.75 35.77 20.79
C GLU A 189 -19.78 35.13 19.85
N LEU A 190 -19.53 33.92 19.36
CA LEU A 190 -20.50 33.17 18.55
C LEU A 190 -21.78 32.89 19.33
N ALA A 191 -21.66 32.43 20.59
CA ALA A 191 -22.80 32.17 21.45
C ALA A 191 -23.59 33.46 21.78
N ARG A 192 -22.91 34.60 21.92
CA ARG A 192 -23.57 35.90 22.10
C ARG A 192 -24.38 36.29 20.86
N ARG A 193 -23.79 36.17 19.67
CA ARG A 193 -24.45 36.47 18.39
C ARG A 193 -25.67 35.60 18.13
N ASP A 194 -25.61 34.30 18.42
CA ASP A 194 -26.76 33.40 18.29
C ASP A 194 -27.91 33.79 19.22
N ASN A 195 -27.60 34.17 20.47
CA ASN A 195 -28.60 34.65 21.42
C ASN A 195 -29.21 36.01 21.04
N GLU A 196 -28.46 36.86 20.35
CA GLU A 196 -28.93 38.15 19.82
C GLU A 196 -29.75 37.99 18.53
N ALA A 197 -29.42 37.01 17.68
CA ALA A 197 -30.14 36.72 16.44
C ALA A 197 -31.42 35.87 16.64
N GLY A 198 -31.51 35.14 17.76
CA GLY A 198 -32.68 34.36 18.16
C GLY A 198 -33.74 35.11 18.99
N ARG A 199 -33.53 36.40 19.25
CA ARG A 199 -34.49 37.31 19.90
C ARG A 199 -35.14 38.24 18.88
#